data_AF-A0A3A6NXI7-F1
#
_entry.id   AF-A0A3A6NXI7-F1
#
_cell.length_a   1.000
_cell.length_b   1.000
_cell.length_c   1.000
_cell.angle_alpha   90.00
_cell.angle_beta   90.00
_cell.angle_gamma   90.00
#
_symmetry.space_group_name_H-M   'P 1'
#
loop_
_entity.id
_entity.type
_entity.pdbx_description
1 polymer ?
#
loop_
_entity_poly.entity_id
_entity_poly.type
_entity_poly.pdbx_seq_one_letter_code
_entity_poly.pdbx_strand_id
1 'polypeptide(L)'
;MDQYTEAHVFVAAIRVLEHQKRRPPTVEEACGMISISLEAGYALCRRLKEKGIVRTVEGNFGVKLFVEDHLRIEELPREEKKNDLAQELAEFQKKQQDKSKKVEAIQEELARKRQEKFAEIEARFKKELKKE
;
A
#
# COMPACT_ATOMS: atom_id res chain seq x y z
N MET A 1 9.99 -4.68 3.51
CA MET A 1 9.94 -4.81 2.04
C MET A 1 10.25 -6.28 1.77
N ASP A 2 9.57 -6.93 0.84
CA ASP A 2 9.80 -8.34 0.58
C ASP A 2 11.16 -8.57 -0.11
N GLN A 3 11.65 -9.81 -0.08
CA GLN A 3 12.98 -10.16 -0.59
C GLN A 3 13.13 -9.88 -2.10
N TYR A 4 12.05 -10.07 -2.86
CA TYR A 4 12.02 -9.79 -4.28
C TYR A 4 12.21 -8.29 -4.56
N THR A 5 11.41 -7.45 -3.90
CA THR A 5 11.48 -6.00 -4.07
C THR A 5 12.82 -5.44 -3.59
N GLU A 6 13.35 -5.90 -2.45
CA GLU A 6 14.68 -5.49 -1.95
C GLU A 6 15.80 -5.83 -2.95
N ALA A 7 15.77 -7.03 -3.52
CA ALA A 7 16.75 -7.45 -4.51
C ALA A 7 16.72 -6.59 -5.78
N HIS A 8 15.51 -6.26 -6.29
CA HIS A 8 15.36 -5.37 -7.44
C HIS A 8 15.92 -3.97 -7.18
N VAL A 9 15.59 -3.38 -6.02
CA VAL A 9 16.06 -2.04 -5.65
C VAL A 9 17.59 -2.03 -5.56
N PHE A 10 18.18 -3.04 -4.93
CA PHE A 10 19.64 -3.15 -4.81
C PHE A 10 20.34 -3.32 -6.17
N VAL A 11 19.82 -4.19 -7.04
CA VAL A 11 20.37 -4.39 -8.40
C VAL A 11 20.19 -3.15 -9.27
N ALA A 12 19.07 -2.44 -9.15
CA ALA A 12 18.86 -1.17 -9.83
C ALA A 12 19.87 -0.12 -9.39
N ALA A 13 20.14 -0.02 -8.08
CA ALA A 13 21.15 0.89 -7.55
C ALA A 13 22.55 0.60 -8.12
N ILE A 14 22.94 -0.68 -8.20
CA ILE A 14 24.21 -1.08 -8.82
C ILE A 14 24.29 -0.56 -10.26
N ARG A 15 23.25 -0.81 -11.07
CA ARG A 15 23.21 -0.40 -12.49
C ARG A 15 23.28 1.11 -12.68
N VAL A 16 22.53 1.85 -11.85
CA VAL A 16 22.52 3.32 -11.94
C VAL A 16 23.88 3.88 -11.54
N LEU A 17 24.48 3.41 -10.45
CA LEU A 17 25.80 3.87 -10.01
C LEU A 17 26.89 3.49 -11.01
N GLU A 18 26.81 2.30 -11.60
CA GLU A 18 27.73 1.87 -12.66
C GLU A 18 27.65 2.80 -13.88
N HIS A 19 26.44 3.16 -14.30
CA HIS A 19 26.23 4.12 -15.38
C HIS A 19 26.77 5.53 -15.02
N GLN A 20 26.47 6.02 -13.81
CA GLN A 20 26.86 7.36 -13.35
C GLN A 20 28.37 7.50 -13.18
N LYS A 21 29.02 6.50 -12.56
CA LYS A 21 30.44 6.56 -12.17
C LYS A 21 31.36 5.90 -13.20
N ARG A 22 30.80 5.23 -14.21
CA ARG A 22 31.52 4.45 -15.23
C ARG A 22 32.45 3.40 -14.63
N ARG A 23 32.08 2.87 -13.45
CA ARG A 23 32.81 1.82 -12.74
C ARG A 23 31.87 1.01 -11.86
N PRO A 24 32.22 -0.25 -11.54
CA PRO A 24 31.52 -1.03 -10.54
C PRO A 24 31.43 -0.26 -9.20
N PRO A 25 30.23 -0.11 -8.63
CA PRO A 25 30.06 0.52 -7.32
C PRO A 25 30.53 -0.40 -6.20
N THR A 26 30.82 0.20 -5.04
CA THR A 26 31.00 -0.58 -3.80
C THR A 26 29.67 -0.85 -3.09
N VAL A 27 29.68 -1.76 -2.12
CA VAL A 27 28.52 -2.01 -1.25
C VAL A 27 28.09 -0.71 -0.54
N GLU A 28 29.03 0.08 -0.03
CA GLU A 28 28.74 1.34 0.66
C GLU A 28 28.05 2.35 -0.27
N GLU A 29 28.49 2.43 -1.53
CA GLU A 29 27.89 3.32 -2.51
C GLU A 29 26.46 2.91 -2.85
N ALA A 30 26.22 1.60 -3.00
CA ALA A 30 24.89 1.07 -3.22
C ALA A 30 23.97 1.34 -2.00
N CYS A 31 24.45 1.05 -0.78
CA CYS A 31 23.72 1.32 0.45
C CYS A 31 23.35 2.80 0.61
N GLY A 32 24.31 3.70 0.34
CA GLY A 32 24.10 5.14 0.38
C GLY A 32 23.07 5.62 -0.64
N MET A 33 23.02 5.02 -1.83
CA MET A 33 22.04 5.38 -2.85
C MET A 33 20.60 5.01 -2.46
N ILE A 34 20.41 3.85 -1.81
CA ILE A 34 19.08 3.36 -1.43
C ILE A 34 18.74 3.63 0.05
N SER A 35 19.59 4.39 0.75
CA SER A 35 19.41 4.81 2.14
C SER A 35 19.18 3.65 3.12
N ILE A 36 19.98 2.59 3.03
CA ILE A 36 19.98 1.48 4.00
C ILE A 36 21.27 1.45 4.83
N SER A 37 21.24 0.79 5.99
CA SER A 37 22.44 0.59 6.79
C SER A 37 23.45 -0.32 6.07
N LEU A 38 24.73 -0.16 6.41
CA LEU A 38 25.80 -0.97 5.84
C LEU A 38 25.62 -2.44 6.21
N GLU A 39 25.25 -2.75 7.45
CA GLU A 39 25.01 -4.11 7.93
C GLU A 39 23.92 -4.80 7.11
N ALA A 40 22.80 -4.11 6.88
CA ALA A 40 21.70 -4.62 6.07
C ALA A 40 22.13 -4.82 4.62
N GLY A 41 22.88 -3.87 4.06
CA GLY A 41 23.37 -3.97 2.68
C GLY A 41 24.40 -5.08 2.47
N TYR A 42 25.32 -5.29 3.42
CA TYR A 42 26.26 -6.41 3.39
C TYR A 42 25.54 -7.75 3.52
N ALA A 43 24.55 -7.86 4.41
CA ALA A 43 23.72 -9.05 4.53
C ALA A 43 22.92 -9.34 3.25
N LEU A 44 22.34 -8.31 2.63
CA LEU A 44 21.64 -8.42 1.35
C LEU A 44 22.58 -8.84 0.23
N CYS A 45 23.74 -8.17 0.11
CA CYS A 45 24.76 -8.48 -0.87
C CYS A 45 25.22 -9.95 -0.79
N ARG A 46 25.47 -10.46 0.42
CA ARG A 46 25.83 -11.87 0.63
C ARG A 46 24.74 -12.81 0.13
N ARG A 47 23.48 -12.54 0.46
CA ARG A 47 22.33 -13.36 0.04
C ARG A 47 22.17 -13.38 -1.48
N LEU A 48 22.31 -12.22 -2.13
CA LEU A 48 22.24 -12.10 -3.59
C LEU A 48 23.43 -12.79 -4.28
N LYS A 49 24.62 -12.75 -3.66
CA LYS A 49 25.80 -13.49 -4.12
C LYS A 49 25.61 -15.00 -4.04
N GLU A 50 25.08 -15.51 -2.93
CA GLU A 50 24.79 -16.95 -2.76
C GLU A 50 23.79 -17.46 -3.81
N LYS A 51 22.88 -16.60 -4.26
CA LYS A 51 21.92 -16.89 -5.34
C LYS A 51 22.47 -16.64 -6.75
N GLY A 52 23.69 -16.11 -6.89
CA GLY A 52 24.30 -15.79 -8.19
C GLY A 52 23.66 -14.60 -8.92
N ILE A 53 22.91 -13.76 -8.21
CA ILE A 53 22.30 -12.54 -8.76
C ILE A 53 23.37 -11.44 -8.92
N VAL A 54 24.26 -11.35 -7.94
CA VAL A 54 25.34 -10.35 -7.89
C VAL A 54 26.67 -11.08 -7.66
N ARG A 55 27.72 -10.67 -8.37
CA ARG A 55 29.09 -11.07 -8.08
C ARG A 55 29.80 -9.98 -7.30
N THR A 56 30.62 -10.39 -6.34
CA THR A 56 31.46 -9.48 -5.57
C THR A 56 32.94 -9.75 -5.83
N VAL A 57 33.72 -8.68 -5.95
CA VAL A 57 35.18 -8.74 -6.07
C VAL A 57 35.77 -7.85 -4.98
N GLU A 58 36.60 -8.42 -4.12
CA GLU A 58 37.34 -7.65 -3.13
C GLU A 58 38.47 -6.89 -3.81
N GLY A 59 38.58 -5.60 -3.52
CA GLY A 59 39.68 -4.76 -3.97
C GLY A 59 40.16 -3.83 -2.87
N ASN A 60 41.25 -3.12 -3.14
CA ASN A 60 41.92 -2.24 -2.17
C ASN A 60 41.03 -1.09 -1.65
N PHE A 61 39.89 -0.83 -2.30
CA PHE A 61 38.96 0.26 -1.98
C PHE A 61 37.54 -0.27 -1.70
N GLY A 62 37.43 -1.46 -1.13
CA GLY A 62 36.17 -2.09 -0.75
C GLY A 62 35.66 -3.13 -1.74
N VAL A 63 34.50 -3.70 -1.40
CA VAL A 63 33.87 -4.80 -2.16
C VAL A 63 33.14 -4.24 -3.37
N LYS A 64 33.62 -4.55 -4.57
CA LYS A 64 33.02 -4.14 -5.85
C LYS A 64 31.87 -5.07 -6.23
N LEU A 65 30.79 -4.47 -6.73
CA LEU A 65 29.55 -5.16 -7.10
C LEU A 65 29.38 -5.23 -8.61
N PHE A 66 29.01 -6.41 -9.09
CA PHE A 66 28.68 -6.68 -10.49
C PHE A 66 27.34 -7.41 -10.57
N VAL A 67 26.47 -7.03 -11.50
CA VAL A 67 25.23 -7.78 -11.75
C VAL A 67 25.57 -8.97 -12.66
N GLU A 68 25.27 -10.19 -12.21
CA GLU A 68 25.45 -11.42 -12.99
C GLU A 68 24.12 -11.80 -13.65
N ASP A 69 23.30 -12.60 -12.97
CA ASP A 69 22.00 -13.05 -13.45
C ASP A 69 20.87 -12.39 -12.65
N HIS A 70 20.41 -11.25 -13.17
CA HIS A 70 19.32 -10.51 -12.55
C HIS A 70 17.96 -11.21 -12.69
N LEU A 71 17.81 -12.22 -13.56
CA LEU A 71 16.54 -12.93 -13.73
C LEU A 71 16.27 -13.88 -12.56
N ARG A 72 17.31 -14.32 -11.84
CA ARG A 72 17.16 -15.10 -10.60
C ARG A 72 16.45 -14.36 -9.48
N ILE A 73 16.29 -13.05 -9.59
CA ILE A 73 15.43 -12.29 -8.67
C ILE A 73 13.98 -12.78 -8.76
N GLU A 74 13.53 -13.22 -9.95
CA GLU A 74 12.17 -13.71 -10.18
C GLU A 74 11.84 -14.99 -9.41
N GLU A 75 12.86 -15.73 -8.97
CA GLU A 75 12.72 -16.94 -8.15
C GLU A 75 12.61 -16.61 -6.64
N LEU A 76 12.76 -15.35 -6.24
CA LEU A 76 12.67 -14.95 -4.84
C LEU A 76 11.23 -14.96 -4.33
N PRO A 77 11.02 -15.35 -3.06
CA PRO A 77 9.71 -15.22 -2.43
C PRO A 77 9.22 -13.78 -2.50
N ARG A 78 8.01 -13.60 -3.02
CA ARG A 78 7.27 -12.34 -2.97
C ARG A 78 6.27 -12.43 -1.84
N GLU A 79 6.27 -11.43 -0.96
CA GLU A 79 5.08 -11.21 -0.14
C GLU A 79 4.01 -10.69 -1.10
N GLU A 80 2.94 -11.45 -1.28
CA GLU A 80 1.75 -10.93 -1.94
C GLU A 80 1.30 -9.70 -1.16
N LYS A 81 1.57 -8.51 -1.69
CA LYS A 81 0.91 -7.31 -1.20
C LYS A 81 -0.59 -7.54 -1.38
N LYS A 82 -1.29 -7.77 -0.28
CA LYS A 82 -2.74 -7.63 -0.15
C LYS A 82 -3.18 -6.17 -0.34
N ASN A 83 -2.65 -5.48 -1.35
CA ASN A 83 -3.30 -4.31 -1.93
C ASN A 83 -4.26 -4.83 -2.99
N ASP A 84 -5.15 -5.72 -2.57
CA ASP A 84 -6.18 -6.22 -3.46
C ASP A 84 -7.19 -5.08 -3.57
N LEU A 85 -7.10 -4.31 -4.65
CA LEU A 85 -8.08 -3.29 -5.01
C LEU A 85 -9.51 -3.82 -4.86
N ALA A 86 -9.71 -5.13 -5.00
CA ALA A 86 -10.97 -5.82 -4.74
C ALA A 86 -11.43 -5.76 -3.27
N GLN A 87 -10.52 -5.84 -2.28
CA GLN A 87 -10.85 -5.65 -0.86
C GLN A 87 -11.26 -4.20 -0.57
N GLU A 88 -10.54 -3.22 -1.10
CA GLU A 88 -10.91 -1.81 -0.97
C GLU A 88 -12.25 -1.50 -1.67
N LEU A 89 -12.50 -2.10 -2.84
CA LEU A 89 -13.79 -2.01 -3.52
C LEU A 89 -14.93 -2.61 -2.70
N ALA A 90 -14.70 -3.79 -2.10
CA ALA A 90 -15.70 -4.47 -1.29
C ALA A 90 -16.05 -3.66 -0.03
N GLU A 91 -15.05 -3.08 0.64
CA GLU A 91 -15.28 -2.19 1.77
C GLU A 91 -16.02 -0.91 1.38
N PHE A 92 -15.67 -0.33 0.22
CA PHE A 92 -16.34 0.85 -0.31
C PHE A 92 -17.82 0.58 -0.62
N GLN A 93 -18.11 -0.53 -1.30
CA GLN A 93 -19.48 -0.95 -1.58
C GLN A 93 -20.30 -1.18 -0.31
N LYS A 94 -19.72 -1.84 0.70
CA LYS A 94 -20.35 -2.03 2.02
C LYS A 94 -20.69 -0.70 2.68
N LYS A 95 -19.73 0.23 2.74
CA LYS A 95 -19.94 1.57 3.30
C LYS A 95 -21.02 2.34 2.55
N GLN A 96 -21.14 2.16 1.23
CA GLN A 96 -22.18 2.81 0.43
C GLN A 96 -23.57 2.23 0.71
N GLN A 97 -23.69 0.90 0.80
CA GLN A 97 -24.94 0.23 1.16
C GLN A 97 -25.43 0.64 2.55
N ASP A 98 -24.53 0.70 3.54
CA ASP A 98 -24.87 1.11 4.90
C ASP A 98 -25.32 2.58 4.96
N LYS A 99 -24.73 3.46 4.15
CA LYS A 99 -25.19 4.86 4.02
C LYS A 99 -26.59 4.92 3.41
N SER A 100 -26.85 4.19 2.34
CA SER A 100 -28.18 4.17 1.71
C SER A 100 -29.27 3.71 2.68
N LYS A 101 -29.04 2.61 3.42
CA LYS A 101 -29.98 2.11 4.43
C LYS A 101 -30.27 3.14 5.54
N LYS A 102 -29.25 3.88 5.99
CA LYS A 102 -29.45 4.94 6.98
C LYS A 102 -30.28 6.09 6.43
N VAL A 103 -30.08 6.47 5.17
CA VAL A 103 -30.86 7.52 4.51
C VAL A 103 -32.32 7.10 4.37
N GLU A 104 -32.58 5.86 3.95
CA GLU A 104 -33.93 5.30 3.85
C GLU A 104 -34.64 5.30 5.21
N ALA A 105 -33.98 4.79 6.27
CA ALA A 105 -34.54 4.79 7.62
C ALA A 105 -34.87 6.22 8.13
N ILE A 106 -34.01 7.20 7.84
CA ILE A 106 -34.26 8.61 8.20
C ILE A 106 -35.46 9.16 7.43
N GLN A 107 -35.60 8.84 6.13
CA GLN A 107 -36.74 9.28 5.33
C GLN A 107 -38.07 8.68 5.82
N GLU A 108 -38.07 7.39 6.16
CA GLU A 108 -39.24 6.72 6.73
C GLU A 108 -39.64 7.33 8.09
N GLU A 109 -38.66 7.56 8.97
CA GLU A 109 -38.92 8.17 10.28
C GLU A 109 -39.47 9.60 10.14
N LEU A 110 -38.91 10.39 9.21
CA LEU A 110 -39.39 11.73 8.91
C LEU A 110 -40.81 11.72 8.34
N ALA A 111 -41.13 10.78 7.44
CA ALA A 111 -42.47 10.64 6.88
C ALA A 111 -43.50 10.29 7.96
N ARG A 112 -43.17 9.34 8.85
CA ARG A 112 -44.02 8.96 9.98
C ARG A 112 -44.26 10.13 10.92
N LYS A 113 -43.20 10.83 11.34
CA LYS A 113 -43.30 12.02 12.19
C LYS A 113 -44.15 13.13 11.55
N ARG A 114 -44.08 13.28 10.22
CA ARG A 114 -44.87 14.27 9.50
C ARG A 114 -46.36 13.92 9.53
N GLN A 115 -46.71 12.65 9.30
CA GLN A 115 -48.10 12.17 9.39
C GLN A 115 -48.66 12.29 10.82
N GLU A 116 -47.89 11.88 11.84
CA GLU A 116 -48.26 12.04 13.25
C GLU A 116 -48.53 13.51 13.60
N LYS A 117 -47.65 14.43 13.18
CA LYS A 117 -47.84 15.87 13.40
C LYS A 117 -49.07 16.43 12.69
N PHE A 118 -49.34 16.02 11.45
CA PHE A 118 -50.55 16.46 10.74
C PHE A 118 -51.82 15.97 11.44
N ALA A 119 -51.85 14.71 11.88
CA ALA A 119 -52.97 14.16 12.63
C ALA A 119 -53.19 14.89 13.98
N GLU A 120 -52.12 15.25 14.68
CA GLU A 120 -52.20 16.04 15.92
C GLU A 120 -52.77 17.45 15.67
N ILE A 121 -52.31 18.13 14.62
CA ILE A 121 -52.82 19.45 14.23
C ILE A 121 -54.31 19.38 13.89
N GLU A 122 -54.75 18.42 13.07
CA GLU A 122 -56.17 18.24 12.74
C GLU A 122 -57.03 17.97 13.99
N ALA A 123 -56.53 17.15 14.92
CA ALA A 123 -57.23 16.84 16.16
C ALA A 123 -57.37 18.09 17.05
N ARG A 124 -56.35 18.95 17.13
CA ARG A 124 -56.43 20.24 17.84
C ARG A 124 -57.42 21.18 17.16
N PHE A 125 -57.34 21.31 15.84
CA PHE A 125 -58.23 22.18 15.05
C PHE A 125 -59.71 21.78 15.21
N LYS A 126 -60.03 20.49 15.13
CA LYS A 126 -61.39 19.96 15.38
C LYS A 126 -61.88 20.16 16.82
N LYS A 127 -60.97 20.20 17.80
CA LYS A 127 -61.32 20.48 19.21
C LYS A 127 -61.61 21.96 19.44
N GLU A 128 -60.90 22.86 18.76
CA GLU A 128 -61.15 24.31 18.83
C GLU A 128 -62.46 24.68 18.12
N LEU A 129 -62.74 24.11 16.94
CA LEU A 129 -64.01 24.28 16.22
C LEU A 129 -65.27 23.77 16.96
N LYS A 130 -65.11 22.93 17.98
CA LYS A 130 -66.22 22.43 18.82
C LYS A 130 -66.42 23.22 20.12
N LYS A 131 -65.56 24.21 20.37
CA LYS A 131 -65.63 25.09 21.55
C LYS A 131 -66.28 26.45 21.26
N GLU A 132 -66.56 26.75 19.99
CA GLU A 132 -67.52 27.78 19.54
C GLU A 132 -68.91 27.16 19.40
#